data_AF-A0A7C5V6S1-F1
#
_entry.id   AF-A0A7C5V6S1-F1
#
_cell.length_a   1.000
_cell.length_b   1.000
_cell.length_c   1.000
_cell.angle_alpha   90.00
_cell.angle_beta   90.00
_cell.angle_gamma   90.00
#
_symmetry.space_group_name_H-M   'P 1'
#
loop_
_entity.id
_entity.type
_entity.pdbx_description
1 polymer ?
#
loop_
_entity_poly.entity_id
_entity_poly.type
_entity_poly.pdbx_seq_one_letter_code
_entity_poly.pdbx_strand_id
1 'polypeptide(L)'
;MKKYLVFILIFSPLFLFASEKENFNLSYELINFSSSTVSQGEILVIKVEGDLKKITLQSKSLKIKAQDLNFFKLKDKFFAILGISVKSKPGKYELNFYFKNGKVIKKSFEIVEKEFPVTELKVTPDLEKKGIIPSTIVKTIFYVNLAIKEVIENGSRNIFFDDKFFYPLEKIEVVGAFGNIRKNNNVGARHLGVDLKADIGTNIYAINNGIVRMVEDLPIYGKTVIIDHGGRIFSFYLHLEEFYVKEGQFIERGKIIGKTGNTGYSLAPHLHFSVNVNGVSVDPLKFIETINKEINF
;
A
#
# COMPACT_ATOMS: atom_id res chain seq x y z
N MET A 1 90.84 -39.94 -5.88
CA MET A 1 90.15 -38.66 -5.61
C MET A 1 88.76 -38.71 -6.24
N LYS A 2 87.74 -38.30 -5.48
CA LYS A 2 86.30 -38.46 -5.72
C LYS A 2 85.77 -37.52 -6.82
N LYS A 3 84.78 -38.03 -7.60
CA LYS A 3 83.49 -37.47 -8.11
C LYS A 3 83.48 -36.00 -8.60
N TYR A 4 82.72 -35.59 -9.61
CA TYR A 4 81.26 -35.62 -9.71
C TYR A 4 80.77 -35.60 -11.17
N LEU A 5 79.74 -36.39 -11.44
CA LEU A 5 78.93 -36.37 -12.66
C LEU A 5 77.82 -35.32 -12.46
N VAL A 6 77.78 -34.28 -13.28
CA VAL A 6 76.75 -33.24 -13.23
C VAL A 6 75.57 -33.69 -14.11
N PHE A 7 74.44 -33.99 -13.47
CA PHE A 7 73.15 -34.15 -14.16
C PHE A 7 72.51 -32.77 -14.34
N ILE A 8 72.35 -32.32 -15.58
CA ILE A 8 71.58 -31.13 -15.92
C ILE A 8 70.12 -31.57 -16.11
N LEU A 9 69.27 -31.24 -15.12
CA LEU A 9 67.82 -31.37 -15.21
C LEU A 9 67.28 -30.22 -16.06
N ILE A 10 66.83 -30.52 -17.27
CA ILE A 10 66.08 -29.58 -18.12
C ILE A 10 64.63 -29.57 -17.60
N PHE A 11 64.26 -28.52 -16.86
CA PHE A 11 62.88 -28.21 -16.51
C PHE A 11 62.16 -27.70 -17.76
N SER A 12 61.21 -28.47 -18.30
CA SER A 12 60.25 -27.95 -19.28
C SER A 12 59.18 -27.13 -18.54
N PRO A 13 58.82 -25.92 -19.01
CA PRO A 13 57.70 -25.21 -18.44
C PRO A 13 56.42 -25.89 -18.96
N LEU A 14 55.76 -26.62 -18.07
CA LEU A 14 54.41 -27.12 -18.27
C LEU A 14 53.48 -25.89 -18.32
N PHE A 15 53.13 -25.44 -19.52
CA PHE A 15 52.08 -24.43 -19.72
C PHE A 15 50.74 -25.04 -19.31
N LEU A 16 50.37 -24.83 -18.04
CA LEU A 16 49.01 -24.99 -17.56
C LEU A 16 48.16 -23.92 -18.25
N PHE A 17 47.48 -24.32 -19.33
CA PHE A 17 46.30 -23.62 -19.81
C PHE A 17 45.22 -23.72 -18.72
N ALA A 18 45.23 -22.77 -17.78
CA ALA A 18 44.06 -22.50 -16.97
C ALA A 18 42.99 -21.98 -17.93
N SER A 19 42.00 -22.82 -18.25
CA SER A 19 40.78 -22.33 -18.87
C SER A 19 40.19 -21.31 -17.89
N GLU A 20 40.27 -20.03 -18.23
CA GLU A 20 39.44 -19.01 -17.61
C GLU A 20 38.00 -19.45 -17.86
N LYS A 21 37.41 -20.11 -16.84
CA LYS A 21 35.97 -20.11 -16.69
C LYS A 21 35.62 -18.65 -16.51
N GLU A 22 35.18 -18.03 -17.60
CA GLU A 22 34.32 -16.87 -17.55
C GLU A 22 33.19 -17.22 -16.57
N ASN A 23 33.35 -16.77 -15.33
CA ASN A 23 32.28 -16.73 -14.37
C ASN A 23 31.27 -15.74 -14.94
N PHE A 24 30.37 -16.24 -15.78
CA PHE A 24 29.15 -15.55 -16.16
C PHE A 24 28.49 -15.08 -14.86
N ASN A 25 28.52 -13.76 -14.65
CA ASN A 25 27.92 -13.06 -13.54
C ASN A 25 26.57 -13.70 -13.20
N LEU A 26 26.51 -14.40 -12.05
CA LEU A 26 25.24 -14.73 -11.44
C LEU A 26 24.53 -13.40 -11.19
N SER A 27 23.56 -13.05 -12.03
CA SER A 27 22.61 -12.00 -11.74
C SER A 27 21.90 -12.41 -10.44
N TYR A 28 22.38 -11.93 -9.30
CA TYR A 28 21.75 -12.21 -8.02
C TYR A 28 20.35 -11.61 -8.10
N GLU A 29 19.34 -12.46 -8.23
CA GLU A 29 17.95 -12.07 -8.07
C GLU A 29 17.80 -11.63 -6.61
N LEU A 30 17.82 -10.32 -6.37
CA LEU A 30 17.75 -9.74 -5.03
C LEU A 30 16.30 -9.41 -4.72
N ILE A 31 15.77 -10.09 -3.71
CA ILE A 31 14.49 -9.76 -3.11
C ILE A 31 14.79 -9.04 -1.80
N ASN A 32 14.25 -7.84 -1.65
CA ASN A 32 14.42 -7.03 -0.44
C ASN A 32 13.07 -6.53 0.04
N PHE A 33 12.89 -6.54 1.36
CA PHE A 33 11.74 -5.92 2.00
C PHE A 33 12.17 -4.54 2.51
N SER A 34 11.24 -3.58 2.54
CA SER A 34 11.48 -2.26 3.13
C SER A 34 11.82 -2.34 4.61
N SER A 35 11.38 -3.39 5.30
CA SER A 35 11.68 -3.63 6.71
C SER A 35 11.59 -5.12 7.05
N SER A 36 12.26 -5.53 8.12
CA SER A 36 12.07 -6.84 8.76
C SER A 36 10.87 -6.86 9.72
N THR A 37 10.37 -5.68 10.11
CA THR A 37 9.19 -5.50 10.98
C THR A 37 8.21 -4.51 10.36
N VAL A 38 6.92 -4.75 10.51
CA VAL A 38 5.86 -3.86 9.99
C VAL A 38 4.68 -3.85 10.95
N SER A 39 4.13 -2.69 11.26
CA SER A 39 3.01 -2.60 12.20
C SER A 39 1.68 -2.92 11.52
N GLN A 40 0.70 -3.36 12.31
CA GLN A 40 -0.69 -3.37 11.88
C GLN A 40 -1.12 -2.01 11.31
N GLY A 41 -1.72 -2.03 10.12
CA GLY A 41 -2.14 -0.83 9.40
C GLY A 41 -1.10 -0.22 8.48
N GLU A 42 0.13 -0.72 8.42
CA GLU A 42 1.17 -0.16 7.55
C GLU A 42 1.36 -0.99 6.27
N ILE A 43 2.34 -0.60 5.43
CA ILE A 43 2.70 -1.34 4.22
C ILE A 43 4.11 -1.93 4.32
N LEU A 44 4.30 -3.07 3.66
CA LEU A 44 5.61 -3.64 3.35
C LEU A 44 5.86 -3.51 1.85
N VAL A 45 6.94 -2.83 1.46
CA VAL A 45 7.36 -2.72 0.05
C VAL A 45 8.33 -3.86 -0.24
N ILE A 46 8.00 -4.66 -1.25
CA ILE A 46 8.82 -5.77 -1.74
C ILE A 46 9.50 -5.30 -3.02
N LYS A 47 10.83 -5.27 -3.01
CA LYS A 47 11.68 -4.88 -4.15
C LYS A 47 12.31 -6.13 -4.74
N VAL A 48 12.24 -6.25 -6.05
CA VAL A 48 12.81 -7.36 -6.81
C VAL A 48 13.69 -6.79 -7.91
N GLU A 49 14.97 -7.15 -7.87
CA GLU A 49 15.94 -6.87 -8.93
C GLU A 49 16.15 -8.15 -9.76
N GLY A 50 15.83 -8.08 -11.06
CA GLY A 50 15.91 -9.22 -11.97
C GLY A 50 14.69 -9.35 -12.90
N ASP A 51 14.62 -10.45 -13.64
CA ASP A 51 13.55 -10.71 -14.62
C ASP A 51 12.31 -11.35 -13.96
N LEU A 52 11.25 -10.55 -13.74
CA LEU A 52 9.96 -11.05 -13.23
C LEU A 52 9.29 -12.10 -14.11
N LYS A 53 9.61 -12.19 -15.42
CA LYS A 53 9.05 -13.26 -16.26
C LYS A 53 9.46 -14.65 -15.76
N LYS A 54 10.37 -14.73 -14.78
CA LYS A 54 10.80 -15.94 -14.10
C LYS A 54 10.23 -16.10 -12.69
N ILE A 55 9.35 -15.26 -12.14
CA ILE A 55 8.91 -15.37 -10.73
C ILE A 55 7.42 -15.72 -10.60
N THR A 56 7.13 -16.75 -9.81
CA THR A 56 5.79 -17.10 -9.28
C THR A 56 5.85 -16.98 -7.75
N LEU A 57 4.98 -16.18 -7.13
CA LEU A 57 4.91 -16.08 -5.67
C LEU A 57 4.02 -17.19 -5.10
N GLN A 58 4.37 -17.82 -3.97
CA GLN A 58 3.41 -18.55 -3.15
C GLN A 58 3.64 -18.27 -1.66
N SER A 59 2.58 -18.04 -0.89
CA SER A 59 2.64 -17.93 0.58
C SER A 59 1.92 -19.11 1.21
N LYS A 60 2.55 -19.80 2.17
CA LYS A 60 1.92 -20.88 2.97
C LYS A 60 1.32 -20.41 4.30
N SER A 61 1.76 -19.25 4.84
CA SER A 61 1.53 -18.86 6.25
C SER A 61 0.51 -17.73 6.43
N LEU A 62 0.42 -16.81 5.46
CA LEU A 62 -0.63 -15.81 5.42
C LEU A 62 -1.83 -16.41 4.70
N LYS A 63 -3.06 -16.22 5.19
CA LYS A 63 -4.29 -16.34 4.36
C LYS A 63 -4.35 -15.24 3.27
N ILE A 64 -3.19 -14.77 2.79
CA ILE A 64 -3.02 -13.93 1.62
C ILE A 64 -2.85 -14.92 0.47
N LYS A 65 -3.83 -14.99 -0.43
CA LYS A 65 -3.63 -15.80 -1.63
C LYS A 65 -2.52 -15.13 -2.42
N ALA A 66 -1.61 -15.90 -3.02
CA ALA A 66 -0.54 -15.36 -3.86
C ALA A 66 -1.06 -14.55 -5.08
N GLN A 67 -2.36 -14.63 -5.33
CA GLN A 67 -3.15 -13.90 -6.32
C GLN A 67 -3.39 -12.42 -5.92
N ASP A 68 -3.06 -12.04 -4.68
CA ASP A 68 -3.35 -10.73 -4.06
C ASP A 68 -2.15 -9.75 -4.06
N LEU A 69 -0.97 -10.17 -4.52
CA LEU A 69 0.22 -9.32 -4.63
C LEU A 69 0.44 -8.92 -6.09
N ASN A 70 0.13 -7.67 -6.40
CA ASN A 70 0.33 -7.11 -7.73
C ASN A 70 1.75 -6.58 -7.87
N PHE A 71 2.57 -7.26 -8.70
CA PHE A 71 3.89 -6.75 -9.08
C PHE A 71 3.76 -5.77 -10.24
N PHE A 72 4.48 -4.65 -10.13
CA PHE A 72 4.59 -3.65 -11.18
C PHE A 72 6.05 -3.26 -11.41
N LYS A 73 6.35 -2.76 -12.60
CA LYS A 73 7.68 -2.31 -13.00
C LYS A 73 7.79 -0.80 -12.87
N LEU A 74 8.86 -0.32 -12.26
CA LEU A 74 9.27 1.09 -12.29
C LEU A 74 10.77 1.14 -12.62
N LYS A 75 11.13 1.86 -13.69
CA LYS A 75 12.49 1.82 -14.28
C LYS A 75 12.90 0.36 -14.51
N ASP A 76 14.05 -0.07 -14.00
CA ASP A 76 14.57 -1.44 -14.15
C ASP A 76 14.30 -2.37 -12.96
N LYS A 77 13.44 -1.95 -12.03
CA LYS A 77 13.11 -2.72 -10.82
C LYS A 77 11.63 -3.06 -10.78
N PHE A 78 11.34 -4.14 -10.08
CA PHE A 78 9.98 -4.57 -9.83
C PHE A 78 9.61 -4.42 -8.37
N PHE A 79 8.37 -4.04 -8.14
CA PHE A 79 7.84 -3.73 -6.83
C PHE A 79 6.51 -4.43 -6.62
N ALA A 80 6.25 -4.86 -5.39
CA ALA A 80 4.92 -5.17 -4.92
C ALA A 80 4.72 -4.50 -3.55
N ILE A 81 3.47 -4.15 -3.25
CA ILE A 81 3.12 -3.49 -1.99
C ILE A 81 2.12 -4.36 -1.25
N LEU A 82 2.47 -4.72 -0.03
CA LEU A 82 1.62 -5.52 0.85
C LEU A 82 1.03 -4.63 1.93
N GLY A 83 -0.30 -4.45 1.93
CA GLY A 83 -1.01 -3.82 3.04
C GLY A 83 -1.16 -4.77 4.22
N ILE A 84 -0.82 -4.32 5.43
CA ILE A 84 -0.97 -5.09 6.66
C ILE A 84 -2.25 -4.67 7.35
N SER A 85 -3.26 -5.55 7.36
CA SER A 85 -4.52 -5.25 8.02
C SER A 85 -4.33 -4.96 9.51
N VAL A 86 -5.12 -4.02 10.03
CA VAL A 86 -5.29 -3.79 11.48
C VAL A 86 -5.82 -5.02 12.24
N LYS A 87 -6.30 -6.04 11.53
CA LYS A 87 -6.76 -7.32 12.10
C LYS A 87 -5.75 -8.46 11.93
N SER A 88 -4.60 -8.21 11.31
CA SER A 88 -3.55 -9.21 11.14
C SER A 88 -3.04 -9.67 12.49
N LYS A 89 -2.82 -10.97 12.68
CA LYS A 89 -2.24 -11.48 13.93
C LYS A 89 -0.77 -11.04 14.02
N PRO A 90 -0.31 -10.49 15.15
CA PRO A 90 1.11 -10.24 15.36
C PRO A 90 1.92 -11.54 15.29
N GLY A 91 3.20 -11.42 14.92
CA GLY A 91 4.15 -12.54 14.86
C GLY A 91 4.89 -12.64 13.53
N LYS A 92 5.67 -13.71 13.39
CA LYS A 92 6.55 -13.93 12.24
C LYS A 92 5.81 -14.56 11.06
N TYR A 93 6.09 -14.03 9.88
CA TYR A 93 5.54 -14.48 8.61
C TYR A 93 6.67 -14.75 7.61
N GLU A 94 6.42 -15.66 6.68
CA GLU A 94 7.36 -16.04 5.61
C GLU A 94 6.66 -15.97 4.26
N LEU A 95 7.31 -15.30 3.30
CA LEU A 95 6.95 -15.28 1.89
C LEU A 95 7.95 -16.11 1.09
N ASN A 96 7.44 -17.00 0.23
CA ASN A 96 8.23 -17.84 -0.64
C ASN A 96 8.10 -17.37 -2.09
N PHE A 97 9.24 -17.08 -2.71
CA PHE A 97 9.35 -16.62 -4.09
C PHE A 97 9.92 -17.75 -4.91
N TYR A 98 9.12 -18.30 -5.82
CA TYR A 98 9.49 -19.41 -6.68
C TYR A 98 9.91 -18.87 -8.03
N PHE A 99 11.04 -19.31 -8.52
CA PHE A 99 11.57 -18.91 -9.81
C PHE A 99 11.38 -20.03 -10.84
N LYS A 100 11.29 -19.70 -12.14
CA LYS A 100 11.08 -20.65 -13.24
C LYS A 100 12.21 -21.68 -13.35
N ASN A 101 13.41 -21.34 -12.87
CA ASN A 101 14.54 -22.26 -12.77
C ASN A 101 14.45 -23.21 -11.56
N GLY A 102 13.33 -23.20 -10.82
CA GLY A 102 13.10 -24.03 -9.63
C GLY A 102 13.69 -23.46 -8.34
N LYS A 103 14.44 -22.35 -8.39
CA LYS A 103 14.99 -21.69 -7.19
C LYS A 103 13.85 -21.15 -6.33
N VAL A 104 13.99 -21.29 -5.02
CA VAL A 104 13.05 -20.71 -4.05
C VAL A 104 13.82 -19.78 -3.12
N ILE A 105 13.41 -18.51 -3.08
CA ILE A 105 13.91 -17.55 -2.10
C ILE A 105 12.85 -17.40 -1.02
N LYS A 106 13.25 -17.59 0.24
CA LYS A 106 12.39 -17.36 1.40
C LYS A 106 12.77 -16.07 2.08
N LYS A 107 11.78 -15.26 2.43
CA LYS A 107 11.98 -14.02 3.18
C LYS A 107 10.96 -13.93 4.28
N SER A 108 11.42 -13.53 5.45
CA SER A 108 10.57 -13.42 6.63
C SER A 108 10.47 -11.97 7.09
N PHE A 109 9.34 -11.65 7.71
CA PHE A 109 9.09 -10.38 8.37
C PHE A 109 8.20 -10.62 9.59
N GLU A 110 8.15 -9.65 10.49
CA GLU A 110 7.32 -9.71 11.69
C GLU A 110 6.25 -8.63 11.64
N ILE A 111 4.99 -9.03 11.87
CA ILE A 111 3.90 -8.10 12.11
C ILE A 111 3.90 -7.74 13.59
N VAL A 112 4.03 -6.44 13.86
CA VAL A 112 4.01 -5.89 15.22
C VAL A 112 2.60 -5.41 15.55
N GLU A 113 2.17 -5.67 16.78
CA GLU A 113 0.90 -5.17 17.31
C GLU A 113 0.93 -3.66 17.42
N LYS A 114 -0.17 -3.00 17.04
CA LYS A 114 -0.35 -1.56 17.21
C LYS A 114 -1.55 -1.33 18.12
N GLU A 115 -1.35 -0.53 19.17
CA GLU A 115 -2.46 -0.11 20.01
C GLU A 115 -3.34 0.89 19.27
N PHE A 116 -4.66 0.67 19.35
CA PHE A 116 -5.65 1.54 18.73
C PHE A 116 -6.59 2.10 19.79
N PRO A 117 -6.57 3.42 20.04
CA PRO A 117 -7.44 4.07 21.00
C PRO A 117 -8.91 3.75 20.78
N VAL A 118 -9.63 3.51 21.87
CA VAL A 118 -11.08 3.40 21.88
C VAL A 118 -11.67 4.76 22.24
N THR A 119 -12.57 5.26 21.42
CA THR A 119 -13.24 6.55 21.59
C THR A 119 -14.75 6.37 21.48
N GLU A 120 -15.51 7.37 21.92
CA GLU A 120 -16.96 7.35 21.81
C GLU A 120 -17.41 7.53 20.35
N LEU A 121 -18.38 6.71 19.91
CA LEU A 121 -19.12 6.94 18.67
C LEU A 121 -20.23 7.96 18.96
N LYS A 122 -19.93 9.22 18.70
CA LYS A 122 -20.83 10.36 18.94
C LYS A 122 -21.78 10.56 17.78
N VAL A 123 -23.01 10.99 18.08
CA VAL A 123 -24.00 11.42 17.09
C VAL A 123 -24.60 12.73 17.57
N THR A 124 -24.59 13.76 16.73
CA THR A 124 -25.17 15.06 17.06
C THR A 124 -26.68 15.06 16.79
N PRO A 125 -27.47 15.94 17.44
CA PRO A 125 -28.91 16.06 17.17
C PRO A 125 -29.25 16.25 15.68
N ASP A 126 -28.42 16.98 14.93
CA ASP A 126 -28.66 17.20 13.49
C ASP A 126 -28.39 15.95 12.63
N LEU A 127 -27.54 15.04 13.09
CA LEU A 127 -27.33 13.75 12.45
C LEU A 127 -28.50 12.80 12.76
N GLU A 128 -29.00 12.83 13.99
CA GLU A 128 -30.18 12.06 14.38
C GLU A 128 -31.43 12.47 13.59
N LYS A 129 -31.64 13.78 13.39
CA LYS A 129 -32.71 14.31 12.51
C LYS A 129 -32.60 13.83 11.06
N LYS A 130 -31.38 13.54 10.58
CA LYS A 130 -31.11 12.94 9.26
C LYS A 130 -31.23 11.41 9.26
N GLY A 131 -31.68 10.80 10.37
CA GLY A 131 -31.81 9.35 10.52
C GLY A 131 -30.50 8.61 10.77
N ILE A 132 -29.40 9.34 11.02
CA ILE A 132 -28.11 8.75 11.34
C ILE A 132 -28.07 8.53 12.85
N ILE A 133 -28.28 7.28 13.27
CA ILE A 133 -28.24 6.87 14.68
C ILE A 133 -27.20 5.75 14.89
N PRO A 134 -26.65 5.56 16.11
CA PRO A 134 -25.54 4.61 16.35
C PRO A 134 -25.77 3.21 15.76
N SER A 135 -26.96 2.64 15.94
CA SER A 135 -27.32 1.30 15.45
C SER A 135 -27.31 1.19 13.91
N THR A 136 -27.61 2.28 13.21
CA THR A 136 -27.64 2.30 11.74
C THR A 136 -26.26 2.56 11.14
N ILE A 137 -25.39 3.33 11.80
CA ILE A 137 -24.07 3.73 11.27
C ILE A 137 -23.26 2.51 10.83
N VAL A 138 -23.09 1.52 11.72
CA VAL A 138 -22.27 0.34 11.41
C VAL A 138 -22.85 -0.49 10.26
N LYS A 139 -24.17 -0.67 10.25
CA LYS A 139 -24.88 -1.40 9.19
C LYS A 139 -24.75 -0.67 7.85
N THR A 140 -24.90 0.64 7.82
CA THR A 140 -24.76 1.45 6.60
C THR A 140 -23.33 1.47 6.10
N ILE A 141 -22.33 1.64 6.98
CA ILE A 141 -20.90 1.51 6.64
C ILE A 141 -20.63 0.16 5.98
N PHE A 142 -21.22 -0.93 6.48
CA PHE A 142 -21.05 -2.25 5.88
C PHE A 142 -21.57 -2.30 4.44
N TYR A 143 -22.79 -1.82 4.18
CA TYR A 143 -23.36 -1.82 2.82
C TYR A 143 -22.62 -0.91 1.85
N VAL A 144 -22.22 0.29 2.30
CA VAL A 144 -21.43 1.21 1.49
C VAL A 144 -20.08 0.59 1.12
N ASN A 145 -19.41 -0.06 2.07
CA ASN A 145 -18.17 -0.78 1.78
C ASN A 145 -18.39 -1.99 0.86
N LEU A 146 -19.54 -2.67 0.93
CA LEU A 146 -19.86 -3.73 -0.03
C LEU A 146 -20.03 -3.19 -1.46
N ALA A 147 -20.68 -2.04 -1.63
CA ALA A 147 -20.82 -1.40 -2.95
C ALA A 147 -19.45 -0.96 -3.50
N ILE A 148 -18.61 -0.35 -2.66
CA ILE A 148 -17.28 0.09 -3.06
C ILE A 148 -16.33 -1.09 -3.31
N LYS A 149 -16.55 -2.23 -2.65
CA LYS A 149 -15.70 -3.41 -2.79
C LYS A 149 -15.56 -3.85 -4.26
N GLU A 150 -16.64 -3.81 -5.03
CA GLU A 150 -16.61 -4.15 -6.46
C GLU A 150 -15.71 -3.19 -7.25
N VAL A 151 -15.76 -1.90 -6.95
CA VAL A 151 -14.88 -0.88 -7.55
C VAL A 151 -13.41 -1.17 -7.25
N ILE A 152 -13.08 -1.55 -6.03
CA ILE A 152 -11.71 -1.91 -5.63
C ILE A 152 -11.26 -3.22 -6.30
N GLU A 153 -12.14 -4.22 -6.35
CA GLU A 153 -11.83 -5.54 -6.91
C GLU A 153 -11.56 -5.49 -8.42
N ASN A 154 -12.25 -4.58 -9.13
CA ASN A 154 -12.07 -4.31 -10.56
C ASN A 154 -10.98 -3.28 -10.88
N GLY A 155 -10.16 -2.91 -9.89
CA GLY A 155 -9.07 -1.94 -10.03
C GLY A 155 -7.98 -2.33 -11.03
N SER A 156 -7.28 -1.31 -11.54
CA SER A 156 -6.22 -1.50 -12.53
C SER A 156 -5.00 -2.18 -11.92
N ARG A 157 -4.46 -3.18 -12.62
CA ARG A 157 -3.20 -3.84 -12.25
C ARG A 157 -1.97 -3.07 -12.69
N ASN A 158 -2.03 -2.43 -13.85
CA ASN A 158 -0.98 -1.51 -14.30
C ASN A 158 -1.02 -0.26 -13.44
N ILE A 159 0.16 0.30 -13.14
CA ILE A 159 0.28 1.55 -12.38
C ILE A 159 0.02 2.75 -13.28
N PHE A 160 -0.47 3.84 -12.68
CA PHE A 160 -0.58 5.15 -13.34
C PHE A 160 0.40 6.18 -12.79
N PHE A 161 0.96 5.92 -11.60
CA PHE A 161 1.93 6.78 -10.95
C PHE A 161 3.36 6.50 -11.43
N ASP A 162 4.14 7.56 -11.57
CA ASP A 162 5.54 7.55 -11.97
C ASP A 162 6.41 8.50 -11.14
N ASP A 163 5.83 9.14 -10.12
CA ASP A 163 6.50 10.10 -9.24
C ASP A 163 5.91 10.01 -7.81
N LYS A 164 6.57 10.65 -6.83
CA LYS A 164 6.24 10.66 -5.41
C LYS A 164 4.77 11.02 -5.15
N PHE A 165 4.18 10.37 -4.16
CA PHE A 165 2.83 10.65 -3.70
C PHE A 165 2.78 11.94 -2.89
N PHE A 166 1.81 12.79 -3.19
CA PHE A 166 1.53 14.04 -2.49
C PHE A 166 0.60 13.80 -1.30
N TYR A 167 0.58 14.76 -0.38
CA TYR A 167 -0.48 14.83 0.62
C TYR A 167 -1.75 15.46 0.01
N PRO A 168 -2.95 15.08 0.50
CA PRO A 168 -4.22 15.52 -0.09
C PRO A 168 -4.61 16.96 0.29
N LEU A 169 -3.88 17.58 1.22
CA LEU A 169 -4.04 18.96 1.68
C LEU A 169 -2.66 19.62 1.82
N GLU A 170 -2.60 20.95 1.77
CA GLU A 170 -1.36 21.71 1.99
C GLU A 170 -0.85 21.61 3.44
N LYS A 171 -1.77 21.62 4.41
CA LYS A 171 -1.48 21.44 5.83
C LYS A 171 -2.06 20.12 6.31
N ILE A 172 -1.22 19.30 6.93
CA ILE A 172 -1.60 18.02 7.50
C ILE A 172 -1.65 18.12 9.02
N GLU A 173 -2.85 18.18 9.56
CA GLU A 173 -3.14 18.17 11.00
C GLU A 173 -4.18 17.08 11.26
N VAL A 174 -3.75 15.99 11.90
CA VAL A 174 -4.61 14.83 12.18
C VAL A 174 -5.49 15.11 13.38
N VAL A 175 -6.81 15.06 13.19
CA VAL A 175 -7.82 15.20 14.25
C VAL A 175 -8.57 13.90 14.52
N GLY A 176 -8.43 12.91 13.64
CA GLY A 176 -8.91 11.54 13.82
C GLY A 176 -7.89 10.54 13.30
N ALA A 177 -7.22 9.84 14.20
CA ALA A 177 -6.15 8.91 13.83
C ALA A 177 -6.69 7.62 13.18
N PHE A 178 -5.87 7.05 12.30
CA PHE A 178 -6.13 5.76 11.68
C PHE A 178 -6.19 4.64 12.72
N GLY A 179 -7.15 3.74 12.53
CA GLY A 179 -7.32 2.52 13.31
C GLY A 179 -8.08 2.72 14.62
N ASN A 180 -8.34 3.95 15.06
CA ASN A 180 -9.17 4.25 16.24
C ASN A 180 -10.50 3.48 16.20
N ILE A 181 -10.94 2.99 17.35
CA ILE A 181 -12.19 2.24 17.47
C ILE A 181 -13.23 3.17 18.11
N ARG A 182 -14.26 3.54 17.36
CA ARG A 182 -15.39 4.36 17.84
C ARG A 182 -16.49 3.43 18.33
N LYS A 183 -16.92 3.53 19.59
CA LYS A 183 -17.94 2.66 20.19
C LYS A 183 -19.08 3.45 20.85
N ASN A 184 -20.29 2.95 20.72
CA ASN A 184 -21.46 3.34 21.51
C ASN A 184 -22.17 2.06 21.94
N ASN A 185 -22.19 1.78 23.25
CA ASN A 185 -22.69 0.52 23.81
C ASN A 185 -22.08 -0.70 23.09
N ASN A 186 -22.91 -1.57 22.51
CA ASN A 186 -22.51 -2.78 21.81
C ASN A 186 -22.18 -2.56 20.32
N VAL A 187 -22.25 -1.32 19.83
CA VAL A 187 -22.01 -0.97 18.44
C VAL A 187 -20.66 -0.29 18.31
N GLY A 188 -19.85 -0.69 17.33
CA GLY A 188 -18.56 -0.07 17.10
C GLY A 188 -18.08 -0.15 15.66
N ALA A 189 -17.38 0.91 15.23
CA ALA A 189 -16.73 1.00 13.93
C ALA A 189 -15.25 1.30 14.12
N ARG A 190 -14.42 0.77 13.23
CA ARG A 190 -13.01 1.13 13.17
C ARG A 190 -12.81 2.21 12.13
N HIS A 191 -12.02 3.21 12.49
CA HIS A 191 -11.64 4.29 11.60
C HIS A 191 -10.56 3.78 10.62
N LEU A 192 -10.91 3.56 9.35
CA LEU A 192 -10.01 2.98 8.34
C LEU A 192 -9.41 4.02 7.38
N GLY A 193 -9.28 5.25 7.89
CA GLY A 193 -8.65 6.40 7.26
C GLY A 193 -8.12 7.36 8.33
N VAL A 194 -7.74 8.56 7.93
CA VAL A 194 -7.42 9.66 8.82
C VAL A 194 -8.38 10.82 8.58
N ASP A 195 -8.73 11.52 9.66
CA ASP A 195 -9.47 12.77 9.57
C ASP A 195 -8.45 13.91 9.68
N LEU A 196 -8.35 14.69 8.61
CA LEU A 196 -7.44 15.83 8.49
C LEU A 196 -8.23 17.12 8.67
N LYS A 197 -7.78 17.97 9.60
CA LYS A 197 -8.43 19.25 9.87
C LYS A 197 -8.43 20.12 8.62
N ALA A 198 -9.61 20.59 8.23
CA ALA A 198 -9.79 21.50 7.12
C ALA A 198 -11.14 22.23 7.29
N ASP A 199 -11.16 23.52 6.99
CA ASP A 199 -12.40 24.27 6.90
C ASP A 199 -13.16 23.86 5.64
N ILE A 200 -14.48 24.06 5.60
CA ILE A 200 -15.28 23.85 4.38
C ILE A 200 -14.71 24.72 3.27
N GLY A 201 -14.56 24.16 2.07
CA GLY A 201 -14.07 24.87 0.90
C GLY A 201 -12.56 24.75 0.68
N THR A 202 -11.81 24.08 1.56
CA THR A 202 -10.37 23.84 1.39
C THR A 202 -10.14 22.93 0.19
N ASN A 203 -9.18 23.28 -0.68
CA ASN A 203 -8.84 22.48 -1.85
C ASN A 203 -8.32 21.09 -1.45
N ILE A 204 -8.80 20.07 -2.16
CA ILE A 204 -8.33 18.69 -2.02
C ILE A 204 -7.53 18.33 -3.26
N TYR A 205 -6.35 17.76 -3.06
CA TYR A 205 -5.41 17.40 -4.12
C TYR A 205 -5.36 15.88 -4.33
N ALA A 206 -5.31 15.44 -5.59
CA ALA A 206 -5.05 14.04 -5.91
C ALA A 206 -3.62 13.65 -5.48
N ILE A 207 -3.49 12.61 -4.65
CA ILE A 207 -2.17 12.20 -4.13
C ILE A 207 -1.22 11.68 -5.21
N ASN A 208 -1.75 11.20 -6.34
CA ASN A 208 -0.98 10.79 -7.50
C ASN A 208 -1.85 10.72 -8.76
N ASN A 209 -1.24 10.43 -9.91
CA ASN A 209 -1.94 10.13 -11.15
C ASN A 209 -2.93 8.98 -10.95
N GLY A 210 -4.07 9.00 -11.64
CA GLY A 210 -5.01 7.91 -11.57
C GLY A 210 -6.29 8.13 -12.37
N ILE A 211 -7.19 7.16 -12.28
CA ILE A 211 -8.52 7.22 -12.88
C ILE A 211 -9.54 7.38 -11.75
N VAL A 212 -10.40 8.37 -11.87
CA VAL A 212 -11.52 8.58 -10.94
C VAL A 212 -12.53 7.44 -11.16
N ARG A 213 -12.76 6.63 -10.12
CA ARG A 213 -13.64 5.46 -10.18
C ARG A 213 -15.00 5.67 -9.54
N MET A 214 -15.15 6.70 -8.73
CA MET A 214 -16.42 7.03 -8.10
C MET A 214 -16.44 8.52 -7.77
N VAL A 215 -17.57 9.16 -8.07
CA VAL A 215 -17.92 10.52 -7.65
C VAL A 215 -19.40 10.49 -7.27
N GLU A 216 -19.70 10.29 -5.99
CA GLU A 216 -21.06 10.02 -5.53
C GLU A 216 -21.31 10.60 -4.13
N ASP A 217 -22.57 10.95 -3.84
CA ASP A 217 -23.02 11.27 -2.47
C ASP A 217 -23.53 10.00 -1.78
N LEU A 218 -22.67 9.40 -0.97
CA LEU A 218 -22.90 8.10 -0.35
C LEU A 218 -23.48 8.25 1.07
N PRO A 219 -24.36 7.33 1.50
CA PRO A 219 -24.79 7.27 2.90
C PRO A 219 -23.59 7.19 3.85
N ILE A 220 -23.59 7.98 4.93
CA ILE A 220 -22.51 8.10 5.94
C ILE A 220 -21.19 8.68 5.39
N TYR A 221 -20.73 8.30 4.20
CA TYR A 221 -19.48 8.80 3.62
C TYR A 221 -19.63 10.22 3.02
N GLY A 222 -20.86 10.63 2.72
CA GLY A 222 -21.17 11.90 2.09
C GLY A 222 -20.64 11.95 0.67
N LYS A 223 -20.40 13.17 0.18
CA LYS A 223 -19.78 13.40 -1.12
C LYS A 223 -18.38 12.79 -1.11
N THR A 224 -18.19 11.81 -1.98
CA THR A 224 -17.04 10.90 -1.99
C THR A 224 -16.41 10.86 -3.38
N VAL A 225 -15.08 10.98 -3.42
CA VAL A 225 -14.27 10.70 -4.61
C VAL A 225 -13.37 9.50 -4.31
N ILE A 226 -13.30 8.55 -5.25
CA ILE A 226 -12.35 7.43 -5.20
C ILE A 226 -11.49 7.45 -6.46
N ILE A 227 -10.18 7.37 -6.30
CA ILE A 227 -9.20 7.37 -7.40
C ILE A 227 -8.43 6.05 -7.38
N ASP A 228 -8.42 5.36 -8.52
CA ASP A 228 -7.57 4.20 -8.82
C ASP A 228 -6.23 4.70 -9.36
N HIS A 229 -5.16 4.53 -8.58
CA HIS A 229 -3.80 4.90 -8.99
C HIS A 229 -3.11 3.77 -9.78
N GLY A 230 -3.84 2.68 -10.03
CA GLY A 230 -3.26 1.46 -10.56
C GLY A 230 -2.48 0.69 -9.52
N GLY A 231 -1.95 -0.46 -9.91
CA GLY A 231 -1.27 -1.35 -8.97
C GLY A 231 -2.17 -1.89 -7.85
N ARG A 232 -3.49 -1.81 -8.01
CA ARG A 232 -4.51 -2.04 -6.97
C ARG A 232 -4.34 -1.11 -5.75
N ILE A 233 -3.93 0.14 -6.00
CA ILE A 233 -3.84 1.20 -5.00
C ILE A 233 -4.94 2.21 -5.25
N PHE A 234 -5.71 2.50 -4.21
CA PHE A 234 -6.82 3.44 -4.27
C PHE A 234 -6.72 4.49 -3.18
N SER A 235 -7.12 5.72 -3.49
CA SER A 235 -7.34 6.78 -2.50
C SER A 235 -8.80 7.19 -2.46
N PHE A 236 -9.25 7.57 -1.26
CA PHE A 236 -10.63 7.91 -0.95
C PHE A 236 -10.65 9.27 -0.26
N TYR A 237 -11.55 10.12 -0.70
CA TYR A 237 -11.73 11.49 -0.20
C TYR A 237 -13.21 11.66 0.12
N LEU A 238 -13.54 11.81 1.40
CA LEU A 238 -14.91 11.77 1.92
C LEU A 238 -15.30 13.10 2.56
N HIS A 239 -16.61 13.26 2.80
CA HIS A 239 -17.23 14.44 3.41
C HIS A 239 -17.04 15.74 2.62
N LEU A 240 -16.90 15.66 1.28
CA LEU A 240 -16.69 16.84 0.42
C LEU A 240 -17.91 17.78 0.40
N GLU A 241 -17.69 19.01 -0.05
CA GLU A 241 -18.77 19.95 -0.41
C GLU A 241 -18.93 20.05 -1.92
N GLU A 242 -17.84 20.05 -2.69
CA GLU A 242 -17.83 20.21 -4.14
C GLU A 242 -16.93 19.17 -4.82
N PHE A 243 -17.35 18.70 -6.00
CA PHE A 243 -16.56 17.84 -6.89
C PHE A 243 -16.06 18.64 -8.08
N TYR A 244 -14.76 18.54 -8.40
CA TYR A 244 -14.16 19.12 -9.61
C TYR A 244 -13.73 18.06 -10.64
N VAL A 245 -14.14 16.82 -10.40
CA VAL A 245 -13.86 15.68 -11.27
C VAL A 245 -15.13 14.88 -11.54
N LYS A 246 -15.08 14.05 -12.57
CA LYS A 246 -16.14 13.09 -12.94
C LYS A 246 -15.61 11.67 -12.99
N GLU A 247 -16.50 10.70 -12.82
CA GLU A 247 -16.15 9.29 -13.00
C GLU A 247 -15.55 9.02 -14.40
N GLY A 248 -14.54 8.16 -14.46
CA GLY A 248 -13.79 7.83 -15.67
C GLY A 248 -12.72 8.85 -16.06
N GLN A 249 -12.65 10.01 -15.40
CA GLN A 249 -11.62 11.02 -15.68
C GLN A 249 -10.24 10.55 -15.24
N PHE A 250 -9.25 10.70 -16.12
CA PHE A 250 -7.85 10.63 -15.71
C PHE A 250 -7.44 11.94 -15.01
N ILE A 251 -6.81 11.82 -13.85
CA ILE A 251 -6.36 12.96 -13.04
C ILE A 251 -4.85 12.86 -12.85
N GLU A 252 -4.17 14.00 -12.98
CA GLU A 252 -2.75 14.11 -12.71
C GLU A 252 -2.50 14.36 -11.22
N ARG A 253 -1.35 13.91 -10.72
CA ARG A 253 -0.88 14.18 -9.36
C ARG A 253 -0.95 15.68 -9.05
N GLY A 254 -1.43 16.01 -7.85
CA GLY A 254 -1.47 17.37 -7.34
C GLY A 254 -2.55 18.24 -7.98
N LYS A 255 -3.40 17.71 -8.87
CA LYS A 255 -4.58 18.45 -9.35
C LYS A 255 -5.64 18.51 -8.25
N ILE A 256 -6.37 19.63 -8.23
CA ILE A 256 -7.51 19.81 -7.34
C ILE A 256 -8.65 18.93 -7.84
N ILE A 257 -9.22 18.12 -6.95
CA ILE A 257 -10.31 17.18 -7.26
C ILE A 257 -11.66 17.61 -6.67
N GLY A 258 -11.65 18.60 -5.78
CA GLY A 258 -12.84 19.10 -5.12
C GLY A 258 -12.47 19.92 -3.90
N LYS A 259 -13.47 20.15 -3.05
CA LYS A 259 -13.33 20.91 -1.81
C LYS A 259 -13.87 20.16 -0.62
N THR A 260 -13.19 20.29 0.52
CA THR A 260 -13.63 19.75 1.80
C THR A 260 -14.99 20.31 2.20
N GLY A 261 -15.75 19.53 2.96
CA GLY A 261 -17.09 19.88 3.39
C GLY A 261 -17.40 19.31 4.77
N ASN A 262 -18.69 19.02 4.98
CA ASN A 262 -19.21 18.39 6.19
C ASN A 262 -20.40 17.48 5.88
N THR A 263 -20.37 16.80 4.73
CA THR A 263 -21.47 15.94 4.25
C THR A 263 -21.40 14.53 4.84
N GLY A 264 -22.52 13.80 4.83
CA GLY A 264 -22.60 12.46 5.43
C GLY A 264 -22.56 12.47 6.96
N TYR A 265 -21.89 11.47 7.54
CA TYR A 265 -21.64 11.34 8.97
C TYR A 265 -20.32 12.02 9.33
N SER A 266 -20.41 13.31 9.64
CA SER A 266 -19.29 14.13 10.07
C SER A 266 -19.72 15.01 11.25
N LEU A 267 -18.87 15.09 12.28
CA LEU A 267 -19.16 15.87 13.50
C LEU A 267 -18.73 17.35 13.38
N ALA A 268 -17.79 17.63 12.49
CA ALA A 268 -17.25 18.95 12.20
C ALA A 268 -16.51 18.92 10.85
N PRO A 269 -16.32 20.05 10.16
CA PRO A 269 -15.58 20.09 8.89
C PRO A 269 -14.19 19.46 8.99
N HIS A 270 -13.90 18.54 8.07
CA HIS A 270 -12.61 17.88 7.90
C HIS A 270 -12.55 17.16 6.55
N LEU A 271 -11.36 16.71 6.15
CA LEU A 271 -11.21 15.70 5.10
C LEU A 271 -11.02 14.33 5.74
N HIS A 272 -11.91 13.39 5.48
CA HIS A 272 -11.61 11.99 5.72
C HIS A 272 -10.86 11.42 4.51
N PHE A 273 -9.64 10.97 4.74
CA PHE A 273 -8.73 10.46 3.72
C PHE A 273 -8.33 9.02 4.02
N SER A 274 -8.51 8.11 3.05
CA SER A 274 -8.10 6.72 3.18
C SER A 274 -7.28 6.26 1.97
N VAL A 275 -6.40 5.28 2.21
CA VAL A 275 -5.69 4.55 1.16
C VAL A 275 -5.98 3.06 1.32
N ASN A 276 -6.28 2.42 0.21
CA ASN A 276 -6.45 0.97 0.11
C ASN A 276 -5.37 0.38 -0.79
N VAL A 277 -4.74 -0.70 -0.34
CA VAL A 277 -3.72 -1.44 -1.08
C VAL A 277 -4.15 -2.90 -1.16
N ASN A 278 -4.40 -3.40 -2.37
CA ASN A 278 -4.82 -4.79 -2.61
C ASN A 278 -6.05 -5.20 -1.75
N GLY A 279 -7.02 -4.31 -1.60
CA GLY A 279 -8.24 -4.56 -0.80
C GLY A 279 -8.06 -4.30 0.71
N VAL A 280 -6.86 -3.95 1.18
CA VAL A 280 -6.58 -3.67 2.59
C VAL A 280 -6.44 -2.17 2.82
N SER A 281 -7.29 -1.60 3.68
CA SER A 281 -7.11 -0.23 4.17
C SER A 281 -5.88 -0.13 5.08
N VAL A 282 -5.02 0.84 4.80
CA VAL A 282 -3.78 1.13 5.52
C VAL A 282 -3.78 2.57 6.01
N ASP A 283 -2.91 2.88 6.97
CA ASP A 283 -2.64 4.24 7.42
C ASP A 283 -2.10 5.03 6.22
N PRO A 284 -2.87 6.00 5.71
CA PRO A 284 -2.57 6.63 4.44
C PRO A 284 -1.38 7.59 4.54
N LEU A 285 -1.10 8.15 5.72
CA LEU A 285 0.06 9.00 5.92
C LEU A 285 1.35 8.16 5.97
N LYS A 286 1.29 7.01 6.65
CA LYS A 286 2.39 6.03 6.65
C LYS A 286 2.61 5.38 5.29
N PHE A 287 1.54 5.18 4.51
CA PHE A 287 1.64 4.77 3.12
C PHE A 287 2.47 5.78 2.31
N ILE A 288 2.11 7.07 2.33
CA ILE A 288 2.82 8.13 1.58
C ILE A 288 4.29 8.22 2.02
N GLU A 289 4.56 8.21 3.32
CA GLU A 289 5.93 8.24 3.86
C GLU A 289 6.76 7.05 3.36
N THR A 290 6.22 5.84 3.53
CA THR A 290 6.94 4.60 3.20
C THR A 290 7.14 4.48 1.69
N ILE A 291 6.12 4.72 0.87
CA ILE A 291 6.25 4.54 -0.59
C ILE A 291 7.25 5.55 -1.19
N ASN A 292 7.24 6.80 -0.72
CA ASN A 292 8.16 7.85 -1.20
C ASN A 292 9.60 7.62 -0.74
N LYS A 293 9.80 6.93 0.38
CA LYS A 293 11.12 6.52 0.87
C LYS A 293 11.64 5.30 0.11
N GLU A 294 10.78 4.32 -0.13
CA GLU A 294 11.19 2.99 -0.58
C GLU A 294 11.24 2.85 -2.11
N ILE A 295 10.47 3.65 -2.84
CA ILE A 295 10.44 3.65 -4.30
C ILE A 295 11.17 4.89 -4.81
N ASN A 296 12.20 4.68 -5.64
CA ASN A 296 12.90 5.75 -6.33
C ASN A 296 12.25 6.01 -7.70
N PHE A 297 11.25 6.88 -7.68
CA PHE A 297 10.50 7.29 -8.86
C PHE A 297 11.39 7.95 -9.92
#